data_AF-A0A5E6NKJ7-F1
#
_entry.id   AF-A0A5E6NKJ7-F1
#
_cell.length_a   1.000
_cell.length_b   1.000
_cell.length_c   1.000
_cell.angle_alpha   90.00
_cell.angle_beta   90.00
_cell.angle_gamma   90.00
#
_symmetry.space_group_name_H-M   'P 1'
#
loop_
_entity.id
_entity.type
_entity.pdbx_description
1 polymer ?
#
loop_
_entity_poly.entity_id
_entity_poly.type
_entity_poly.pdbx_seq_one_letter_code
_entity_poly.pdbx_strand_id
1 'polypeptide(L)' 'MLGTIAKNPLLLKKESDGKVSFTLATATIDKEAERSTKTTVQLSNIDAGAGGIS' A
#
# COMPACT_ATOMS: atom_id res chain seq x y z
N MET A 1 -24.69 11.61 1.53
CA MET A 1 -23.47 10.82 1.81
C MET A 1 -22.38 11.31 0.86
N LEU A 2 -21.45 12.14 1.34
CA LEU A 2 -20.34 12.64 0.52
C LEU A 2 -19.26 11.55 0.42
N GLY A 3 -18.99 11.10 -0.80
CA GLY A 3 -18.13 9.94 -1.06
C GLY A 3 -16.64 10.27 -0.96
N THR A 4 -15.98 9.74 0.07
CA THR A 4 -14.51 9.67 0.13
C THR A 4 -14.02 8.63 -0.86
N ILE A 5 -13.21 9.04 -1.85
CA ILE A 5 -12.59 8.11 -2.81
C ILE A 5 -11.14 7.89 -2.39
N ALA A 6 -10.88 6.78 -1.70
CA ALA A 6 -9.52 6.32 -1.44
C ALA A 6 -9.00 5.54 -2.66
N LYS A 7 -7.91 5.99 -3.27
CA LYS A 7 -7.17 5.19 -4.27
C LYS A 7 -5.93 4.62 -3.59
N ASN A 8 -5.94 3.31 -3.33
CA ASN A 8 -4.86 2.58 -2.68
C ASN A 8 -4.14 1.64 -3.66
N PRO A 9 -3.21 2.12 -4.49
CA PRO A 9 -2.35 1.20 -5.24
C PRO A 9 -1.42 0.48 -4.25
N LEU A 10 -1.57 -0.85 -4.16
CA LEU A 10 -0.61 -1.73 -3.51
C LEU A 10 0.46 -2.11 -4.54
N LEU A 11 1.71 -1.74 -4.28
CA LEU A 11 2.85 -2.16 -5.10
C LEU A 11 3.67 -3.17 -4.33
N LEU A 12 3.80 -4.38 -4.88
CA LEU A 12 4.65 -5.45 -4.37
C LEU A 12 5.95 -5.50 -5.17
N LYS A 13 7.08 -5.65 -4.47
CA LYS A 13 8.40 -5.83 -5.06
C LYS A 13 9.05 -7.05 -4.43
N LYS A 14 9.50 -7.98 -5.28
CA LYS A 14 10.36 -9.07 -4.84
C LYS A 14 11.78 -8.54 -4.72
N GLU A 15 12.39 -8.72 -3.56
CA GLU A 15 13.74 -8.30 -3.26
C GLU A 15 14.74 -9.40 -3.67
N SER A 16 16.01 -9.01 -3.86
CA SER A 16 17.05 -9.91 -4.36
C SER A 16 17.35 -11.07 -3.41
N ASP A 17 17.07 -10.90 -2.12
CA ASP A 17 17.25 -11.91 -1.08
C ASP A 17 16.02 -12.83 -0.91
N GLY A 18 15.03 -12.72 -1.82
CA GLY A 18 13.81 -13.51 -1.79
C GLY A 18 12.71 -12.95 -0.89
N LYS A 19 12.98 -11.88 -0.14
CA LYS A 19 11.95 -11.19 0.65
C LYS A 19 11.04 -10.36 -0.24
N VAL A 20 9.95 -9.88 0.35
CA VAL A 20 9.00 -9.01 -0.32
C VAL A 20 8.95 -7.67 0.41
N SER A 21 8.98 -6.59 -0.35
CA SER A 21 8.60 -5.27 0.12
C SER A 21 7.31 -4.82 -0.56
N PHE A 22 6.53 -4.03 0.15
CA PHE A 22 5.38 -3.35 -0.46
C PHE A 22 5.25 -1.90 -0.03
N THR A 23 4.71 -1.10 -0.94
CA THR A 23 4.35 0.28 -0.69
C THR A 23 2.84 0.40 -0.74
N LEU A 24 2.26 0.91 0.35
CA LEU A 24 0.86 1.31 0.41
C LEU A 24 0.80 2.83 0.32
N ALA A 25 0.22 3.35 -0.76
CA ALA A 25 -0.07 4.77 -0.89
C ALA A 25 -1.57 4.99 -0.76
N THR A 26 -1.98 5.90 0.11
CA THR A 26 -3.38 6.31 0.26
C THR A 26 -3.50 7.78 -0.07
N ALA A 27 -4.38 8.11 -1.01
CA ALA A 27 -4.80 9.47 -1.27
C ALA A 27 -6.25 9.63 -0.81
N THR A 28 -6.47 10.58 0.09
CA THR A 28 -7.81 11.01 0.53
C THR A 28 -8.08 12.37 -0.09
N ILE A 29 -9.17 12.46 -0.86
CA ILE A 29 -9.63 13.72 -1.45
C ILE A 29 -10.87 14.16 -0.67
N ASP A 30 -10.72 15.25 0.05
CA ASP A 30 -11.85 15.99 0.61
C ASP A 30 -12.27 17.04 -0.42
N LYS A 31 -13.46 16.84 -0.99
CA LYS A 31 -14.03 17.72 -2.01
C LYS A 31 -14.58 19.03 -1.44
N GLU A 32 -14.94 19.07 -0.16
CA GLU A 32 -15.42 20.30 0.47
C GLU A 32 -14.28 21.19 0.94
N ALA A 33 -13.20 20.57 1.46
CA ALA A 33 -12.02 21.31 1.90
C ALA A 33 -11.03 21.65 0.76
N GLU A 34 -11.35 21.30 -0.50
CA GLU A 34 -10.44 21.35 -1.66
C GLU A 34 -9.06 20.75 -1.35
N ARG A 35 -9.02 19.73 -0.48
CA ARG A 35 -7.79 19.23 0.13
C ARG A 35 -7.54 17.81 -0.29
N SER A 36 -6.36 17.58 -0.85
CA SER A 36 -5.82 16.25 -1.10
C SER A 36 -4.73 15.95 -0.08
N THR A 37 -4.87 14.84 0.64
CA THR A 37 -3.83 14.33 1.54
C THR A 37 -3.33 13.00 1.01
N LYS A 38 -2.01 12.89 0.82
CA LYS A 38 -1.34 11.66 0.40
C LYS A 38 -0.46 11.14 1.52
N THR A 39 -0.72 9.91 1.95
CA THR A 39 0.11 9.17 2.90
C THR A 39 0.73 7.98 2.19
N THR A 40 2.01 7.71 2.43
CA THR A 40 2.70 6.54 1.91
C THR A 40 3.38 5.80 3.03
N VAL A 41 3.27 4.47 3.03
CA VAL A 41 3.92 3.59 3.99
C VAL A 41 4.70 2.55 3.20
N GLN A 42 5.98 2.39 3.54
CA GLN A 42 6.84 1.36 2.98
C GLN A 42 7.11 0.31 4.05
N LEU A 43 6.82 -0.95 3.73
CA LEU A 43 7.13 -2.10 4.56
C LEU A 43 8.08 -3.00 3.76
N SER A 44 9.23 -3.34 4.33
CA SER A 44 10.26 -4.20 3.72
C SER A 44 10.60 -5.38 4.63
N ASN A 45 11.39 -6.31 4.11
CA ASN A 45 11.81 -7.53 4.81
C ASN A 45 10.66 -8.43 5.27
N ILE A 46 9.63 -8.58 4.44
CA ILE A 46 8.58 -9.55 4.72
C ILE A 46 9.07 -10.90 4.20
N ASP A 47 9.27 -11.84 5.12
CA ASP A 47 9.38 -13.25 4.76
C ASP A 47 8.03 -13.67 4.19
N ALA A 48 7.98 -13.83 2.86
CA ALA A 48 6.87 -14.46 2.17
C ALA A 48 6.92 -15.95 2.52
N GLY A 49 6.48 -16.27 3.75
CA GLY A 49 6.61 -17.58 4.37
C GLY A 49 6.31 -18.66 3.35
N ALA A 50 7.22 -19.63 3.24
CA ALA A 50 7.04 -20.78 2.39
C ALA A 50 5.76 -21.48 2.85
N GLY A 51 4.66 -21.23 2.16
CA GLY A 51 3.45 -22.02 2.25
C GLY A 51 3.76 -23.40 1.68
N GLY A 52 4.47 -24.20 2.47
CA GLY A 52 4.62 -25.63 2.27
C GLY A 52 3.23 -26.24 2.40
N ILE A 53 2.56 -26.42 1.27
CA ILE A 53 1.55 -27.46 1.19
C ILE A 53 2.33 -28.78 1.12
N SER A 54 2.17 -29.55 2.19
CA SER A 54 2.67 -30.93 2.29
C SER A 54 2.01 -31.83 1.26
#